data_AF-A0A7X7XID0-F1
#
_entry.id   AF-A0A7X7XID0-F1
#
_cell.length_a   1.000
_cell.length_b   1.000
_cell.length_c   1.000
_cell.angle_alpha   90.00
_cell.angle_beta   90.00
_cell.angle_gamma   90.00
#
_symmetry.space_group_name_H-M   'P 1'
#
loop_
_entity.id
_entity.type
_entity.pdbx_description
1 polymer ?
#
loop_
_entity_poly.entity_id
_entity_poly.type
_entity_poly.pdbx_seq_one_letter_code
_entity_poly.pdbx_strand_id
1 'polypeptide(L)'
;MIRRNWIALLLLAVGGGLLCAVTPETAANPWPAIRRARVERLLPAAMQAAGADAWVVICRENANDPLALHVGGENAGGQAAFLFFLKDGRVASLAITPPGEATALQEVGLHDAYRVLARDESLWSAVAAALHERGATVVAVNSSARAVADGLSHTQRRELEAALGAGWPGRLVSSEELVITWLAVKLPEEIAIMRDAARLTERLLLEAYAIVAPGQTTDADVARFLKGRMRELGVGDAWAPDQNPNVNSGPDRGHSHSTGKIIMPGDVIQIDFGILVHGVWCS
;
A
#
# COMPACT_ATOMS: atom_id res chain seq x y z
N MET A 1 -12.19 -70.95 -25.97
CA MET A 1 -13.52 -71.07 -25.33
C MET A 1 -13.26 -71.03 -23.83
N ILE A 2 -13.66 -70.06 -23.00
CA ILE A 2 -14.76 -69.09 -22.98
C ILE A 2 -14.22 -67.81 -22.30
N ARG A 3 -14.48 -66.63 -22.88
CA ARG A 3 -14.07 -65.32 -22.33
C ARG A 3 -15.14 -64.78 -21.36
N ARG A 4 -14.69 -64.22 -20.23
CA ARG A 4 -15.50 -63.60 -19.18
C ARG A 4 -15.80 -62.14 -19.53
N ASN A 5 -17.08 -61.78 -19.58
CA ASN A 5 -17.58 -60.41 -19.72
C ASN A 5 -17.28 -59.60 -18.45
N TRP A 6 -16.70 -58.41 -18.62
CA TRP A 6 -16.70 -57.36 -17.61
C TRP A 6 -17.28 -56.10 -18.25
N ILE A 7 -18.40 -55.63 -17.67
CA ILE A 7 -19.07 -54.39 -18.01
C ILE A 7 -18.25 -53.25 -17.39
N ALA A 8 -17.74 -52.35 -18.23
CA ALA A 8 -17.10 -51.12 -17.79
C ALA A 8 -18.17 -50.02 -17.65
N LEU A 9 -18.33 -49.50 -16.43
CA LEU A 9 -19.17 -48.36 -16.11
C LEU A 9 -18.42 -47.08 -16.52
N LEU A 10 -18.94 -46.34 -17.51
CA LEU A 10 -18.45 -45.00 -17.87
C LEU A 10 -19.04 -43.99 -16.87
N LEU A 11 -18.19 -43.41 -16.01
CA LEU A 11 -18.50 -42.22 -15.24
C LEU A 11 -18.09 -40.98 -16.06
N LEU A 12 -19.10 -40.26 -16.55
CA LEU A 12 -18.96 -38.91 -17.10
C LEU A 12 -18.65 -37.94 -15.95
N ALA A 13 -17.41 -37.44 -15.89
CA ALA A 13 -17.04 -36.32 -15.05
C ALA A 13 -17.57 -35.02 -15.71
N VAL A 14 -18.59 -34.42 -15.08
CA VAL A 14 -19.09 -33.08 -15.40
C VAL A 14 -18.06 -32.04 -14.94
N GLY A 15 -17.86 -31.02 -15.78
CA GLY A 15 -16.76 -30.06 -15.70
C GLY A 15 -16.61 -29.35 -14.36
N GLY A 16 -15.41 -29.45 -13.80
CA GLY A 16 -14.94 -28.54 -12.77
C GLY A 16 -14.56 -27.21 -13.41
N GLY A 17 -15.15 -26.13 -12.90
CA GLY A 17 -14.81 -24.76 -13.29
C GLY A 17 -13.32 -24.48 -13.13
N LEU A 18 -12.80 -23.56 -13.96
CA LEU A 18 -11.44 -23.06 -13.85
C LEU A 18 -11.20 -22.59 -12.42
N LEU A 19 -10.37 -23.35 -11.71
CA LEU A 19 -9.66 -22.86 -10.53
C LEU A 19 -8.83 -21.67 -11.02
N CYS A 20 -9.28 -20.46 -10.69
CA CYS A 20 -8.43 -19.28 -10.73
C CYS A 20 -7.36 -19.53 -9.68
N ALA A 21 -6.23 -20.08 -10.11
CA ALA A 21 -5.09 -20.35 -9.26
C ALA A 21 -4.67 -19.01 -8.64
N VAL A 22 -4.86 -18.91 -7.31
CA VAL A 22 -4.12 -17.93 -6.52
C VAL A 22 -2.66 -18.14 -6.86
N THR A 23 -1.99 -17.09 -7.31
CA THR A 23 -0.57 -17.15 -7.64
C THR A 23 0.15 -17.75 -6.44
N PRO A 24 0.88 -18.87 -6.63
CA PRO A 24 1.53 -19.54 -5.52
C PRO A 24 2.49 -18.58 -4.82
N GLU A 25 2.78 -18.88 -3.56
CA GLU A 25 3.76 -18.25 -2.66
C GLU A 25 5.18 -18.09 -3.27
N THR A 26 5.39 -18.56 -4.51
CA THR A 26 6.61 -18.53 -5.31
C THR A 26 6.63 -17.43 -6.39
N ALA A 27 5.52 -16.74 -6.67
CA ALA A 27 5.55 -15.58 -7.57
C ALA A 27 6.17 -14.38 -6.84
N ALA A 28 7.28 -13.86 -7.37
CA ALA A 28 7.93 -12.67 -6.81
C ALA A 28 6.90 -11.53 -6.65
N ASN A 29 6.93 -10.86 -5.50
CA ASN A 29 6.03 -9.74 -5.20
C ASN A 29 6.11 -8.70 -6.34
N PRO A 30 4.99 -8.32 -6.99
CA PRO A 30 5.02 -7.41 -8.13
C PRO A 30 5.28 -5.95 -7.73
N TRP A 31 5.26 -5.64 -6.43
CA TRP A 31 5.37 -4.28 -5.93
C TRP A 31 6.61 -3.51 -6.41
N PRO A 32 7.85 -4.04 -6.36
CA PRO A 32 9.02 -3.27 -6.77
C PRO A 32 8.94 -2.77 -8.22
N ALA A 33 8.46 -3.62 -9.14
CA ALA A 33 8.31 -3.25 -10.55
C ALA A 33 7.17 -2.24 -10.76
N ILE A 34 6.01 -2.47 -10.13
CA ILE A 34 4.86 -1.56 -10.23
C ILE A 34 5.19 -0.20 -9.60
N ARG A 35 5.86 -0.18 -8.44
CA ARG A 35 6.31 1.02 -7.75
C ARG A 35 7.18 1.89 -8.66
N ARG A 36 8.17 1.30 -9.33
CA ARG A 36 8.98 2.00 -10.33
C ARG A 36 8.11 2.58 -11.45
N ALA A 37 7.24 1.77 -12.02
CA ALA A 37 6.33 2.22 -13.07
C ALA A 37 5.41 3.36 -12.62
N ARG A 38 4.97 3.38 -11.35
CA ARG A 38 4.18 4.48 -10.76
C ARG A 38 4.99 5.77 -10.67
N VAL A 39 6.27 5.70 -10.28
CA VAL A 39 7.17 6.86 -10.26
C VAL A 39 7.42 7.37 -11.68
N GLU A 40 7.70 6.49 -12.64
CA GLU A 40 8.04 6.89 -14.01
C GLU A 40 6.83 7.41 -14.80
N ARG A 41 5.66 6.78 -14.65
CA ARG A 41 4.49 7.01 -15.53
C ARG A 41 3.45 7.93 -14.92
N LEU A 42 3.31 7.96 -13.59
CA LEU A 42 2.22 8.68 -12.92
C LEU A 42 2.69 9.93 -12.17
N LEU A 43 3.85 9.87 -11.52
CA LEU A 43 4.36 10.98 -10.72
C LEU A 43 4.59 12.28 -11.54
N PRO A 44 5.08 12.26 -12.80
CA PRO A 44 5.26 13.49 -13.57
C PRO A 44 3.95 14.27 -13.75
N ALA A 45 2.86 13.57 -14.10
CA ALA A 45 1.55 14.19 -14.27
C ALA A 45 0.99 14.74 -12.95
N ALA A 46 1.22 14.04 -11.84
CA ALA A 46 0.80 14.50 -10.52
C ALA A 46 1.58 15.75 -10.05
N MET A 47 2.89 15.80 -10.30
CA MET A 47 3.71 16.98 -10.02
C MET A 47 3.28 18.18 -10.88
N GLN A 48 2.97 17.96 -12.16
CA GLN A 48 2.42 18.98 -13.05
C GLN A 48 1.07 19.51 -12.57
N ALA A 49 0.15 18.63 -12.17
CA ALA A 49 -1.17 19.02 -11.64
C ALA A 49 -1.06 19.88 -10.38
N ALA A 50 -0.11 19.56 -9.50
CA ALA A 50 0.17 20.35 -8.29
C ALA A 50 0.99 21.63 -8.55
N GLY A 51 1.50 21.83 -9.77
CA GLY A 51 2.39 22.94 -10.11
C GLY A 51 3.73 22.92 -9.36
N ALA A 52 4.18 21.74 -8.94
CA ALA A 52 5.44 21.54 -8.20
C ALA A 52 6.58 21.12 -9.14
N ASP A 53 7.71 21.81 -9.07
CA ASP A 53 8.92 21.46 -9.82
C ASP A 53 9.83 20.48 -9.05
N ALA A 54 9.68 20.40 -7.73
CA ALA A 54 10.29 19.38 -6.91
C ALA A 54 9.36 18.87 -5.82
N TRP A 55 9.60 17.66 -5.33
CA TRP A 55 8.92 17.06 -4.18
C TRP A 55 9.93 16.41 -3.25
N VAL A 56 9.80 16.67 -1.95
CA VAL A 56 10.69 16.14 -0.91
C VAL A 56 9.88 15.32 0.10
N VAL A 57 10.30 14.08 0.31
CA VAL A 57 9.78 13.17 1.34
C VAL A 57 10.89 12.84 2.33
N ILE A 58 10.58 12.92 3.63
CA ILE A 58 11.55 12.65 4.69
C ILE A 58 11.12 11.41 5.48
N CYS A 59 11.90 10.34 5.33
CA CYS A 59 11.67 9.08 6.04
C CYS A 59 12.58 8.97 7.27
N ARG A 60 12.11 8.26 8.28
CA ARG A 60 12.79 8.10 9.59
C ARG A 60 12.24 6.91 10.37
N GLU A 61 13.00 6.47 11.36
CA GLU A 61 12.58 5.42 12.30
C GLU A 61 11.40 5.89 13.17
N ASN A 62 10.59 4.93 13.62
CA ASN A 62 9.47 5.05 14.57
C ASN A 62 8.27 5.88 14.12
N ALA A 63 8.48 6.97 13.40
CA ALA A 63 7.44 7.86 12.86
C ALA A 63 7.69 8.11 11.38
N ASN A 64 7.73 7.04 10.60
CA ASN A 64 8.08 7.12 9.18
C ASN A 64 7.01 7.86 8.37
N ASP A 65 7.39 8.41 7.22
CA ASP A 65 6.45 9.08 6.33
C ASP A 65 5.40 8.06 5.82
N PRO A 66 4.11 8.41 5.76
CA PRO A 66 3.07 7.52 5.22
C PRO A 66 3.35 7.03 3.79
N LEU A 67 4.16 7.76 3.02
CA LEU A 67 4.58 7.40 1.67
C LEU A 67 5.92 6.66 1.62
N ALA A 68 6.51 6.27 2.76
CA ALA A 68 7.77 5.53 2.81
C ALA A 68 7.75 4.29 1.89
N LEU A 69 6.68 3.49 1.97
CA LEU A 69 6.46 2.32 1.10
C LEU A 69 6.25 2.68 -0.37
N HIS A 70 6.00 3.94 -0.73
CA HIS A 70 5.93 4.40 -2.11
C HIS A 70 7.26 4.94 -2.64
N VAL A 71 8.09 5.55 -1.78
CA VAL A 71 9.30 6.29 -2.21
C VAL A 71 10.64 5.62 -1.93
N GLY A 72 10.66 4.41 -1.39
CA GLY A 72 11.87 3.60 -1.14
C GLY A 72 12.34 3.65 0.32
N GLY A 73 11.58 4.29 1.20
CA GLY A 73 12.00 4.62 2.56
C GLY A 73 11.43 3.74 3.66
N GLU A 74 10.81 2.60 3.32
CA GLU A 74 10.17 1.70 4.30
C GLU A 74 11.13 1.19 5.38
N ASN A 75 12.41 1.04 5.04
CA ASN A 75 13.46 0.55 5.93
C ASN A 75 14.37 1.66 6.49
N ALA A 76 13.92 2.93 6.47
CA ALA A 76 14.73 4.03 6.99
C ALA A 76 14.93 3.95 8.51
N GLY A 77 16.10 3.47 8.95
CA GLY A 77 16.53 3.53 10.36
C GLY A 77 17.07 4.90 10.79
N GLY A 78 17.68 5.65 9.87
CA GLY A 78 18.07 7.05 10.08
C GLY A 78 17.19 8.01 9.29
N GLN A 79 17.35 9.33 9.52
CA GLN A 79 16.71 10.33 8.67
C GLN A 79 17.26 10.25 7.24
N ALA A 80 16.38 10.02 6.26
CA ALA A 80 16.71 9.98 4.85
C ALA A 80 15.75 10.90 4.07
N ALA A 81 16.23 11.48 2.98
CA ALA A 81 15.44 12.35 2.11
C ALA A 81 15.32 11.76 0.71
N PHE A 82 14.11 11.81 0.17
CA PHE A 82 13.75 11.33 -1.16
C PHE A 82 13.25 12.51 -1.95
N LEU A 83 14.02 12.91 -2.97
CA LEU A 83 13.76 14.08 -3.77
C LEU A 83 13.37 13.65 -5.18
N PHE A 84 12.34 14.29 -5.71
CA PHE A 84 11.87 14.11 -7.08
C PHE A 84 11.85 15.47 -7.76
N PHE A 85 12.40 15.55 -8.96
CA PHE A 85 12.53 16.79 -9.72
C PHE A 85 11.84 16.63 -11.07
N LEU A 86 10.87 17.48 -11.35
CA LEU A 86 10.15 17.50 -12.62
C LEU A 86 10.90 18.40 -13.60
N LYS A 87 11.34 17.82 -14.72
CA LYS A 87 11.96 18.56 -15.82
C LYS A 87 11.54 17.96 -17.15
N ASP A 88 11.11 18.80 -18.08
CA ASP A 88 10.69 18.40 -19.44
C ASP A 88 9.67 17.24 -19.46
N GLY A 89 8.73 17.25 -18.51
CA GLY A 89 7.68 16.23 -18.37
C GLY A 89 8.17 14.88 -17.84
N ARG A 90 9.40 14.80 -17.34
CA ARG A 90 9.97 13.61 -16.71
C ARG A 90 10.39 13.91 -15.27
N VAL A 91 10.39 12.88 -14.44
CA VAL A 91 10.87 12.98 -13.06
C VAL A 91 12.24 12.31 -12.98
N ALA A 92 13.20 13.04 -12.40
CA ALA A 92 14.48 12.49 -11.95
C ALA A 92 14.48 12.46 -10.41
N SER A 93 15.02 11.40 -9.83
CA SER A 93 14.96 11.13 -8.40
C SER A 93 16.34 11.04 -7.75
N LEU A 94 16.44 11.50 -6.51
CA LEU A 94 17.64 11.45 -5.69
C LEU A 94 17.26 10.99 -4.28
N ALA A 95 17.89 9.92 -3.81
CA ALA A 95 17.85 9.54 -2.41
C ALA A 95 19.11 10.03 -1.69
N ILE A 96 18.93 10.68 -0.53
CA ILE A 96 20.01 11.11 0.37
C ILE A 96 19.87 10.33 1.66
N THR A 97 20.91 9.58 2.03
CA THR A 97 20.85 8.59 3.12
C THR A 97 22.10 8.62 3.99
N PRO A 98 22.00 8.33 5.29
CA PRO A 98 23.16 8.08 6.13
C PRO A 98 23.92 6.81 5.68
N PRO A 99 25.20 6.66 6.02
CA PRO A 99 26.03 5.54 5.58
C PRO A 99 25.56 4.18 6.09
N GLY A 100 24.93 4.11 7.27
CA GLY A 100 24.44 2.86 7.85
C GLY A 100 23.34 2.18 7.03
N GLU A 101 22.55 2.96 6.26
CA GLU A 101 21.39 2.47 5.51
C GLU A 101 21.64 2.43 3.99
N ALA A 102 22.79 2.94 3.55
CA ALA A 102 23.05 3.21 2.13
C ALA A 102 22.97 1.95 1.26
N THR A 103 23.58 0.84 1.70
CA THR A 103 23.58 -0.42 0.97
C THR A 103 22.16 -0.96 0.79
N ALA A 104 21.40 -1.06 1.87
CA ALA A 104 20.02 -1.56 1.82
C ALA A 104 19.14 -0.70 0.91
N LEU A 105 19.30 0.63 0.97
CA LEU A 105 18.55 1.54 0.12
C LEU A 105 18.93 1.46 -1.36
N GLN A 106 20.21 1.23 -1.66
CA GLN A 106 20.70 1.02 -3.03
C GLN A 106 20.19 -0.32 -3.61
N GLU A 107 20.06 -1.36 -2.77
CA GLU A 107 19.48 -2.65 -3.17
C GLU A 107 17.99 -2.57 -3.49
N VAL A 108 17.24 -1.66 -2.85
CA VAL A 108 15.85 -1.32 -3.27
C VAL A 108 15.84 -0.80 -4.71
N GLY A 109 16.88 -0.06 -5.12
CA GLY A 109 17.14 0.28 -6.51
C GLY A 109 16.11 1.21 -7.17
N LEU A 110 15.27 1.91 -6.41
CA LEU A 110 14.18 2.74 -6.95
C LEU A 110 14.65 4.05 -7.62
N HIS A 111 15.74 4.66 -7.14
CA HIS A 111 16.11 6.03 -7.51
C HIS A 111 17.19 6.09 -8.59
N ASP A 112 17.20 7.20 -9.35
CA ASP A 112 18.20 7.44 -10.40
C ASP A 112 19.58 7.75 -9.81
N ALA A 113 19.62 8.36 -8.63
CA ALA A 113 20.85 8.70 -7.94
C ALA A 113 20.74 8.51 -6.43
N TYR A 114 21.88 8.23 -5.80
CA TYR A 114 22.03 8.04 -4.37
C TYR A 114 23.19 8.91 -3.87
N ARG A 115 22.95 9.69 -2.82
CA ARG A 115 23.98 10.45 -2.09
C ARG A 115 24.09 9.90 -0.68
N VAL A 116 25.26 9.39 -0.34
CA VAL A 116 25.59 8.97 1.02
C VAL A 116 26.17 10.16 1.76
N LEU A 117 25.57 10.52 2.89
CA LEU A 117 26.06 11.61 3.74
C LEU A 117 27.38 11.23 4.41
N ALA A 118 28.27 12.21 4.57
CA ALA A 118 29.38 12.07 5.51
C ALA A 118 28.85 12.04 6.96
N ARG A 119 29.64 11.46 7.89
CA ARG A 119 29.19 11.15 9.26
C ARG A 119 28.60 12.33 10.03
N ASP A 120 29.12 13.54 9.80
CA ASP A 120 28.71 14.77 10.50
C ASP A 120 28.00 15.76 9.55
N GLU A 121 27.61 15.31 8.36
CA GLU A 121 26.93 16.13 7.37
C GLU A 121 25.43 16.25 7.70
N SER A 122 24.91 17.47 7.67
CA SER A 122 23.48 17.73 7.85
C SER A 122 22.68 17.28 6.63
N LEU A 123 21.70 16.39 6.84
CA LEU A 123 20.72 16.00 5.82
C LEU A 123 20.04 17.22 5.22
N TRP A 124 19.64 18.18 6.05
CA TRP A 124 18.93 19.38 5.61
C TRP A 124 19.79 20.26 4.71
N SER A 125 21.07 20.42 5.05
CA SER A 125 22.01 21.17 4.20
C SER A 125 22.21 20.46 2.85
N ALA A 126 22.28 19.12 2.83
CA ALA A 126 22.38 18.36 1.60
C ALA A 126 21.11 18.45 0.73
N VAL A 127 19.92 18.43 1.35
CA VAL A 127 18.63 18.64 0.67
C VAL A 127 18.56 20.06 0.08
N ALA A 128 18.87 21.09 0.86
CA ALA A 128 18.87 22.48 0.39
C ALA A 128 19.85 22.69 -0.77
N ALA A 129 21.06 22.14 -0.67
CA ALA A 129 22.04 22.17 -1.76
C ALA A 129 21.49 21.52 -3.04
N ALA A 130 20.89 20.32 -2.92
CA ALA A 130 20.32 19.61 -4.07
C ALA A 130 19.16 20.37 -4.75
N LEU A 131 18.34 21.09 -3.96
CA LEU A 131 17.26 21.95 -4.46
C LEU A 131 17.81 23.19 -5.15
N HIS A 132 18.83 23.85 -4.58
CA HIS A 132 19.49 25.01 -5.18
C HIS A 132 20.19 24.67 -6.49
N GLU A 133 20.98 23.59 -6.52
CA GLU A 133 21.72 23.13 -7.71
C GLU A 133 20.80 22.86 -8.90
N ARG A 134 19.56 22.40 -8.62
CA ARG A 134 18.55 22.11 -9.64
C ARG A 134 17.61 23.28 -9.93
N GLY A 135 17.78 24.40 -9.23
CA GLY A 135 16.96 25.59 -9.42
C GLY A 135 15.48 25.39 -9.07
N ALA A 136 15.16 24.53 -8.09
CA ALA A 136 13.78 24.29 -7.68
C ALA A 136 13.17 25.51 -6.99
N THR A 137 11.96 25.88 -7.39
CA THR A 137 11.25 27.09 -6.95
C THR A 137 9.89 26.80 -6.31
N VAL A 138 9.26 25.67 -6.64
CA VAL A 138 7.99 25.23 -6.05
C VAL A 138 8.15 23.82 -5.53
N VAL A 139 8.54 23.71 -4.27
CA VAL A 139 8.88 22.44 -3.64
C VAL A 139 7.69 21.95 -2.84
N ALA A 140 7.08 20.85 -3.29
CA ALA A 140 6.06 20.14 -2.54
C ALA A 140 6.70 19.44 -1.33
N VAL A 141 6.04 19.51 -0.19
CA VAL A 141 6.41 18.81 1.05
C VAL A 141 5.18 18.18 1.69
N ASN A 142 5.36 17.05 2.38
CA ASN A 142 4.28 16.30 3.03
C ASN A 142 3.79 16.99 4.31
N SER A 143 3.08 18.11 4.15
CA SER A 143 2.41 18.86 5.21
C SER A 143 0.99 19.18 4.75
N SER A 144 -0.02 18.51 5.31
CA SER A 144 -1.39 18.47 4.75
C SER A 144 -2.42 18.13 5.82
N ALA A 145 -3.70 18.43 5.58
CA ALA A 145 -4.79 17.93 6.41
C ALA A 145 -5.17 16.47 6.09
N ARG A 146 -4.54 15.84 5.10
CA ARG A 146 -4.69 14.43 4.73
C ARG A 146 -3.52 13.65 5.30
N ALA A 147 -3.81 12.68 6.16
CA ALA A 147 -2.78 11.89 6.84
C ALA A 147 -1.72 11.31 5.89
N VAL A 148 -2.12 10.80 4.71
CA VAL A 148 -1.20 10.22 3.72
C VAL A 148 -0.18 11.23 3.15
N ALA A 149 -0.49 12.52 3.21
CA ALA A 149 0.37 13.60 2.70
C ALA A 149 0.92 14.48 3.85
N ASP A 150 0.89 14.01 5.10
CA ASP A 150 1.29 14.78 6.30
C ASP A 150 2.42 14.11 7.10
N GLY A 151 3.43 13.58 6.41
CA GLY A 151 4.56 12.89 7.05
C GLY A 151 5.70 13.78 7.55
N LEU A 152 5.75 15.04 7.11
CA LEU A 152 6.75 16.03 7.52
C LEU A 152 6.30 16.74 8.80
N SER A 153 6.96 16.42 9.92
CA SER A 153 6.66 17.07 11.18
C SER A 153 7.00 18.57 11.17
N HIS A 154 6.40 19.31 12.10
CA HIS A 154 6.68 20.73 12.27
C HIS A 154 8.17 21.04 12.49
N THR A 155 8.87 20.24 13.31
CA THR A 155 10.30 20.41 13.56
C THR A 155 11.12 20.23 12.29
N GLN A 156 10.87 19.15 11.54
CA GLN A 156 11.56 18.86 10.28
C GLN A 156 11.32 19.93 9.22
N ARG A 157 10.09 20.47 9.15
CA ARG A 157 9.77 21.59 8.26
C ARG A 157 10.62 22.82 8.61
N ARG A 158 10.74 23.17 9.89
CA ARG A 158 11.57 24.30 10.34
C ARG A 158 13.05 24.09 10.02
N GLU A 159 13.55 22.86 10.15
CA GLU A 159 14.93 22.52 9.81
C GLU A 159 15.19 22.67 8.30
N LEU A 160 14.26 22.20 7.46
CA LEU A 160 14.31 22.39 6.01
C LEU A 160 14.28 23.88 5.63
N GLU A 161 13.34 24.65 6.19
CA GLU A 161 13.22 26.10 5.95
C GLU A 161 14.50 26.85 6.38
N ALA A 162 15.08 26.48 7.53
CA ALA A 162 16.34 27.06 7.99
C ALA A 162 17.52 26.74 7.06
N ALA A 163 17.58 25.51 6.52
CA ALA A 163 18.64 25.08 5.61
C ALA A 163 18.52 25.71 4.21
N LEU A 164 17.29 25.94 3.72
CA LEU A 164 17.03 26.68 2.48
C LEU A 164 17.47 28.15 2.61
N GLY A 165 17.26 28.73 3.80
CA GLY A 165 17.69 30.08 4.13
C GLY A 165 16.76 31.17 3.58
N ALA A 166 16.79 32.34 4.23
CA ALA A 166 15.86 33.44 3.95
C ALA A 166 15.98 34.06 2.54
N GLY A 167 17.08 33.78 1.82
CA GLY A 167 17.32 34.26 0.47
C GLY A 167 16.91 33.29 -0.64
N TRP A 168 16.38 32.11 -0.30
CA TRP A 168 15.90 31.17 -1.31
C TRP A 168 14.70 31.75 -2.05
N PRO A 169 14.73 31.85 -3.40
CA PRO A 169 13.65 32.48 -4.17
C PRO A 169 12.40 31.61 -4.31
N GLY A 170 12.45 30.35 -3.85
CA GLY A 170 11.34 29.41 -3.94
C GLY A 170 10.38 29.46 -2.77
N ARG A 171 9.42 28.54 -2.78
CA ARG A 171 8.47 28.33 -1.68
C ARG A 171 8.21 26.84 -1.45
N LEU A 172 7.93 26.51 -0.19
CA LEU A 172 7.38 25.21 0.19
C LEU A 172 5.86 25.25 0.04
N VAL A 173 5.29 24.24 -0.63
CA VAL A 173 3.84 24.06 -0.77
C VAL A 173 3.43 22.69 -0.25
N SER A 174 2.16 22.52 0.11
CA SER A 174 1.63 21.20 0.49
C SER A 174 1.72 20.24 -0.70
N SER A 175 2.08 18.99 -0.44
CA SER A 175 2.05 17.91 -1.43
C SER A 175 0.65 17.28 -1.60
N GLU A 176 -0.38 17.78 -0.93
CA GLU A 176 -1.73 17.17 -0.93
C GLU A 176 -2.25 16.86 -2.33
N GLU A 177 -2.28 17.86 -3.23
CA GLU A 177 -2.75 17.69 -4.61
C GLU A 177 -1.90 16.67 -5.39
N LEU A 178 -0.57 16.72 -5.22
CA LEU A 178 0.38 15.80 -5.85
C LEU A 178 0.10 14.36 -5.38
N VAL A 179 0.04 14.15 -4.07
CA VAL A 179 -0.11 12.83 -3.47
C VAL A 179 -1.47 12.23 -3.82
N ILE A 180 -2.55 13.00 -3.71
CA ILE A 180 -3.89 12.54 -4.08
C ILE A 180 -3.93 12.16 -5.56
N THR A 181 -3.46 13.04 -6.44
CA THR A 181 -3.46 12.77 -7.88
C THR A 181 -2.63 11.53 -8.23
N TRP A 182 -1.46 11.38 -7.60
CA TRP A 182 -0.58 10.25 -7.83
C TRP A 182 -1.19 8.92 -7.35
N LEU A 183 -1.79 8.90 -6.15
CA LEU A 183 -2.36 7.70 -5.57
C LEU A 183 -3.73 7.33 -6.17
N ALA A 184 -4.50 8.29 -6.66
CA ALA A 184 -5.82 8.06 -7.24
C ALA A 184 -5.77 7.24 -8.53
N VAL A 185 -4.70 7.38 -9.32
CA VAL A 185 -4.53 6.61 -10.57
C VAL A 185 -3.87 5.27 -10.28
N LYS A 186 -4.52 4.19 -10.71
CA LYS A 186 -3.99 2.82 -10.67
C LYS A 186 -3.52 2.40 -12.05
N LEU A 187 -2.36 1.76 -12.11
CA LEU A 187 -1.87 1.14 -13.35
C LEU A 187 -2.74 -0.08 -13.70
N PRO A 188 -2.82 -0.48 -14.98
CA PRO A 188 -3.58 -1.65 -15.42
C PRO A 188 -3.23 -2.93 -14.64
N GLU A 189 -1.96 -3.10 -14.28
CA GLU A 189 -1.44 -4.23 -13.51
C GLU A 189 -1.96 -4.23 -12.07
N GLU A 190 -2.04 -3.05 -11.44
CA GLU A 190 -2.65 -2.89 -10.11
C GLU A 190 -4.14 -3.20 -10.14
N ILE A 191 -4.84 -2.71 -11.17
CA ILE A 191 -6.28 -2.97 -11.35
C ILE A 191 -6.54 -4.48 -11.52
N ALA A 192 -5.66 -5.20 -12.22
CA ALA A 192 -5.78 -6.65 -12.35
C ALA A 192 -5.64 -7.35 -10.98
N ILE A 193 -4.62 -6.98 -10.19
CA ILE A 193 -4.41 -7.51 -8.82
C ILE A 193 -5.63 -7.22 -7.93
N MET A 194 -6.09 -5.96 -7.92
CA MET A 194 -7.24 -5.55 -7.11
C MET A 194 -8.54 -6.26 -7.52
N ARG A 195 -8.73 -6.51 -8.83
CA ARG A 195 -9.88 -7.27 -9.33
C ARG A 195 -9.87 -8.72 -8.84
N ASP A 196 -8.71 -9.35 -8.84
CA ASP A 196 -8.58 -10.73 -8.35
C ASP A 196 -8.72 -10.81 -6.82
N ALA A 197 -8.22 -9.81 -6.10
CA ALA A 197 -8.47 -9.65 -4.67
C ALA A 197 -9.98 -9.52 -4.38
N ALA A 198 -10.69 -8.66 -5.12
CA ALA A 198 -12.15 -8.49 -4.97
C ALA A 198 -12.93 -9.79 -5.23
N ARG A 199 -12.59 -10.54 -6.29
CA ARG A 199 -13.19 -11.86 -6.58
C ARG A 199 -12.94 -12.88 -5.47
N LEU A 200 -11.75 -12.83 -4.85
CA LEU A 200 -11.43 -13.69 -3.74
C LEU A 200 -12.24 -13.31 -2.49
N THR A 201 -12.31 -12.02 -2.16
CA THR A 201 -13.13 -11.51 -1.05
C THR A 201 -14.60 -11.88 -1.22
N GLU A 202 -15.17 -11.71 -2.43
CA GLU A 202 -16.56 -12.12 -2.73
C GLU A 202 -16.78 -13.61 -2.45
N ARG A 203 -15.90 -14.49 -2.93
CA ARG A 203 -15.99 -15.92 -2.67
C ARG A 203 -15.93 -16.24 -1.19
N LEU A 204 -15.03 -15.61 -0.44
CA LEU A 204 -14.90 -15.80 1.00
C LEU A 204 -16.14 -15.34 1.76
N LEU A 205 -16.77 -14.24 1.34
CA LEU A 205 -18.05 -13.78 1.89
C LEU A 205 -19.15 -14.81 1.66
N LEU A 206 -19.25 -15.38 0.45
CA LEU A 206 -20.23 -16.44 0.16
C LEU A 206 -19.99 -17.70 1.01
N GLU A 207 -18.73 -18.12 1.17
CA GLU A 207 -18.35 -19.21 2.08
C GLU A 207 -18.76 -18.90 3.53
N ALA A 208 -18.54 -17.67 3.99
CA ALA A 208 -18.88 -17.23 5.34
C ALA A 208 -20.39 -17.20 5.60
N TYR A 209 -21.21 -16.78 4.63
CA TYR A 209 -22.67 -16.87 4.77
C TYR A 209 -23.16 -18.31 4.84
N ALA A 210 -22.51 -19.24 4.12
CA ALA A 210 -22.93 -20.63 4.05
C ALA A 210 -22.76 -21.41 5.38
N ILE A 211 -21.94 -20.92 6.31
CA ILE A 211 -21.75 -21.57 7.62
C ILE A 211 -22.78 -21.12 8.68
N VAL A 212 -23.59 -20.10 8.38
CA VAL A 212 -24.50 -19.52 9.36
C VAL A 212 -25.67 -20.46 9.62
N ALA A 213 -25.76 -20.95 10.86
CA ALA A 213 -26.89 -21.70 11.37
C ALA A 213 -27.61 -20.86 12.44
N PRO A 214 -28.83 -20.35 12.17
CA PRO A 214 -29.57 -19.54 13.13
C PRO A 214 -29.81 -20.28 14.45
N GLY A 215 -29.67 -19.56 15.57
CA GLY A 215 -29.75 -20.08 16.93
C GLY A 215 -28.50 -20.84 17.40
N GLN A 216 -27.46 -20.95 16.57
CA GLN A 216 -26.24 -21.70 16.87
C GLN A 216 -24.97 -20.88 16.61
N THR A 217 -24.82 -20.33 15.39
CA THR A 217 -23.61 -19.59 14.99
C THR A 217 -23.59 -18.21 15.63
N THR A 218 -22.44 -17.79 16.14
CA THR A 218 -22.23 -16.41 16.63
C THR A 218 -21.55 -15.53 15.58
N ASP A 219 -21.67 -14.21 15.72
CA ASP A 219 -20.95 -13.25 14.87
C ASP A 219 -19.43 -13.52 14.88
N ALA A 220 -18.87 -13.80 16.06
CA ALA A 220 -17.46 -14.13 16.23
C ALA A 220 -17.05 -15.46 15.54
N ASP A 221 -17.96 -16.42 15.39
CA ASP A 221 -17.66 -17.67 14.67
C ASP A 221 -17.45 -17.42 13.18
N VAL A 222 -18.30 -16.58 12.58
CA VAL A 222 -18.18 -16.17 11.17
C VAL A 222 -16.88 -15.39 10.95
N ALA A 223 -16.56 -14.45 11.84
CA ALA A 223 -15.31 -13.71 11.78
C ALA A 223 -14.08 -14.62 11.89
N ARG A 224 -14.12 -15.59 12.81
CA ARG A 224 -13.04 -16.58 12.99
C ARG A 224 -12.87 -17.49 11.78
N PHE A 225 -13.97 -17.88 11.14
CA PHE A 225 -13.96 -18.65 9.90
C PHE A 225 -13.21 -17.89 8.80
N LEU A 226 -13.59 -16.64 8.54
CA LEU A 226 -12.93 -15.79 7.54
C LEU A 226 -11.43 -15.61 7.84
N LYS A 227 -11.06 -15.33 9.10
CA LYS A 227 -9.64 -15.29 9.52
C LYS A 227 -8.90 -16.59 9.26
N GLY A 228 -9.57 -17.74 9.44
CA GLY A 228 -9.02 -19.06 9.10
C GLY A 228 -8.72 -19.17 7.62
N ARG A 229 -9.70 -18.82 6.78
CA ARG A 229 -9.55 -18.86 5.32
C ARG A 229 -8.47 -17.91 4.80
N MET A 230 -8.35 -16.71 5.38
CA MET A 230 -7.26 -15.79 5.05
C MET A 230 -5.88 -16.41 5.30
N ARG A 231 -5.69 -17.06 6.46
CA ARG A 231 -4.43 -17.76 6.79
C ARG A 231 -4.15 -18.91 5.83
N GLU A 232 -5.15 -19.70 5.48
CA GLU A 232 -5.01 -20.82 4.53
C GLU A 232 -4.63 -20.34 3.12
N LEU A 233 -5.02 -19.11 2.75
CA LEU A 233 -4.75 -18.51 1.45
C LEU A 233 -3.53 -17.59 1.44
N GLY A 234 -2.88 -17.38 2.59
CA GLY A 234 -1.71 -16.51 2.71
C GLY A 234 -2.00 -15.02 2.47
N VAL A 235 -3.24 -14.57 2.70
CA VAL A 235 -3.62 -13.15 2.56
C VAL A 235 -3.70 -12.46 3.92
N GLY A 236 -3.39 -11.16 3.95
CA GLY A 236 -3.35 -10.36 5.16
C GLY A 236 -4.65 -9.60 5.42
N ASP A 237 -4.66 -8.85 6.52
CA ASP A 237 -5.74 -7.94 6.86
C ASP A 237 -5.66 -6.63 6.08
N ALA A 238 -6.78 -6.20 5.48
CA ALA A 238 -6.85 -4.96 4.72
C ALA A 238 -6.82 -3.69 5.61
N TRP A 239 -7.19 -3.82 6.88
CA TRP A 239 -7.13 -2.77 7.91
C TRP A 239 -6.84 -3.41 9.28
N ALA A 240 -7.12 -2.69 10.38
CA ALA A 240 -6.84 -3.14 11.74
C ALA A 240 -7.34 -4.59 11.97
N PRO A 241 -6.44 -5.54 12.37
CA PRO A 241 -6.79 -6.95 12.46
C PRO A 241 -7.95 -7.28 13.40
N ASP A 242 -8.17 -6.47 14.43
CA ASP A 242 -9.27 -6.63 15.39
C ASP A 242 -10.63 -6.22 14.81
N GLN A 243 -10.64 -5.52 13.68
CA GLN A 243 -11.82 -5.03 12.98
C GLN A 243 -11.97 -5.64 11.58
N ASN A 244 -11.06 -6.51 11.13
CA ASN A 244 -11.12 -7.18 9.83
C ASN A 244 -11.11 -8.71 10.01
N PRO A 245 -12.21 -9.43 9.80
CA PRO A 245 -13.55 -8.94 9.46
C PRO A 245 -14.29 -8.39 10.68
N ASN A 246 -15.17 -7.43 10.42
CA ASN A 246 -16.23 -7.00 11.33
C ASN A 246 -17.53 -7.69 10.91
N VAL A 247 -18.06 -8.54 11.79
CA VAL A 247 -19.34 -9.25 11.60
C VAL A 247 -20.29 -8.84 12.73
N ASN A 248 -21.47 -8.33 12.37
CA ASN A 248 -22.53 -8.01 13.34
C ASN A 248 -23.88 -8.48 12.81
N SER A 249 -24.67 -9.10 13.68
CA SER A 249 -26.06 -9.47 13.37
C SER A 249 -27.08 -8.68 14.21
N GLY A 250 -28.23 -8.38 13.60
CA GLY A 250 -29.34 -7.68 14.25
C GLY A 250 -29.18 -6.16 14.20
N PRO A 251 -29.41 -5.41 15.30
CA PRO A 251 -29.23 -3.97 15.33
C PRO A 251 -27.80 -3.56 14.94
N ASP A 252 -27.69 -2.49 14.16
CA ASP A 252 -26.40 -1.96 13.70
C ASP A 252 -25.50 -1.56 14.88
N ARG A 253 -24.21 -1.89 14.75
CA ARG A 253 -23.15 -1.60 15.71
C ARG A 253 -22.00 -0.79 15.09
N GLY A 254 -22.15 -0.32 13.85
CA GLY A 254 -21.13 0.42 13.11
C GLY A 254 -19.82 -0.36 12.96
N HIS A 255 -18.69 0.34 13.09
CA HIS A 255 -17.34 -0.24 13.00
C HIS A 255 -16.89 -0.96 14.29
N SER A 256 -17.80 -1.72 14.92
CA SER A 256 -17.53 -2.48 16.13
C SER A 256 -16.90 -3.84 15.83
N HIS A 257 -16.22 -4.44 16.80
CA HIS A 257 -15.75 -5.82 16.67
C HIS A 257 -16.90 -6.84 16.78
N SER A 258 -16.70 -7.98 16.13
CA SER A 258 -17.59 -9.14 16.19
C SER A 258 -17.69 -9.68 17.62
N THR A 259 -18.88 -10.12 18.03
CA THR A 259 -19.12 -10.57 19.43
C THR A 259 -19.62 -12.01 19.50
N GLY A 260 -19.77 -12.52 20.72
CA GLY A 260 -20.45 -13.80 20.97
C GLY A 260 -21.98 -13.76 20.81
N LYS A 261 -22.55 -12.71 20.19
CA LYS A 261 -23.98 -12.66 19.91
C LYS A 261 -24.35 -13.82 18.98
N ILE A 262 -25.34 -14.61 19.39
CA ILE A 262 -25.92 -15.68 18.56
C ILE A 262 -26.77 -15.03 17.46
N ILE A 263 -26.58 -15.47 16.23
CA ILE A 263 -27.35 -15.05 15.06
C ILE A 263 -28.73 -15.72 15.12
N MET A 264 -29.80 -14.94 15.08
CA MET A 264 -31.18 -15.45 15.19
C MET A 264 -31.95 -15.29 13.88
N PRO A 265 -33.03 -16.08 13.64
CA PRO A 265 -33.92 -15.84 12.51
C PRO A 265 -34.46 -14.42 12.51
N GLY A 266 -34.39 -13.74 11.35
CA GLY A 266 -34.82 -12.36 11.19
C GLY A 266 -33.73 -11.30 11.41
N ASP A 267 -32.55 -11.69 11.91
CA ASP A 267 -31.40 -10.79 11.98
C ASP A 267 -30.88 -10.46 10.57
N VAL A 268 -30.58 -9.19 10.34
CA VAL A 268 -29.72 -8.77 9.23
C VAL A 268 -28.28 -9.00 9.64
N ILE A 269 -27.47 -9.60 8.78
CA ILE A 269 -26.04 -9.83 9.01
C ILE A 269 -25.27 -8.83 8.16
N GLN A 270 -24.45 -8.02 8.80
CA GLN A 270 -23.47 -7.17 8.16
C GLN A 270 -22.09 -7.80 8.31
N ILE A 271 -21.38 -7.93 7.19
CA ILE A 271 -19.97 -8.31 7.16
C ILE A 271 -19.21 -7.21 6.44
N ASP A 272 -18.32 -6.54 7.17
CA ASP A 272 -17.32 -5.63 6.63
C ASP A 272 -15.97 -6.36 6.65
N PHE A 273 -15.46 -6.69 5.46
CA PHE A 273 -14.34 -7.59 5.28
C PHE A 273 -13.57 -7.28 4.00
N GLY A 274 -12.24 -7.26 4.11
CA GLY A 274 -11.33 -7.14 2.98
C GLY A 274 -10.04 -7.91 3.21
N ILE A 275 -9.29 -8.13 2.13
CA ILE A 275 -8.00 -8.84 2.18
C ILE A 275 -6.87 -7.94 1.67
N LEU A 276 -5.70 -8.06 2.29
CA LEU A 276 -4.46 -7.47 1.83
C LEU A 276 -3.67 -8.49 1.02
N VAL A 277 -3.35 -8.14 -0.23
CA VAL A 277 -2.55 -8.96 -1.13
C VAL A 277 -1.21 -8.29 -1.42
N HIS A 278 -0.15 -9.09 -1.46
CA HIS A 278 1.23 -8.67 -1.70
C HIS A 278 1.74 -7.54 -0.77
N GLY A 279 1.08 -7.32 0.36
CA GLY A 279 1.43 -6.27 1.33
C GLY A 279 1.12 -4.84 0.89
N VAL A 280 0.36 -4.63 -0.20
CA VAL A 280 0.14 -3.29 -0.78
C VAL A 280 -1.31 -3.02 -1.15
N TRP A 281 -1.98 -3.98 -1.79
CA TRP A 281 -3.32 -3.75 -2.36
C TRP A 281 -4.38 -4.40 -1.48
N CYS A 282 -5.46 -3.68 -1.25
CA CYS A 282 -6.65 -4.18 -0.58
C CYS A 282 -7.78 -4.42 -1.59
N SER A 283 -8.65 -5.39 -1.31
CA SER A 283 -9.95 -5.56 -1.98
C SER A 283 -10.97 -4.55 -1.50
#